data_AF-A0A7X4DT81-F1
#
_entry.id   AF-A0A7X4DT81-F1
#
_cell.length_a   1.000
_cell.length_b   1.000
_cell.length_c   1.000
_cell.angle_alpha   90.00
_cell.angle_beta   90.00
_cell.angle_gamma   90.00
#
_symmetry.space_group_name_H-M   'P 1'
#
loop_
_entity.id
_entity.type
_entity.pdbx_description
1 polymer ?
#
loop_
_entity_poly.entity_id
_entity_poly.type
_entity_poly.pdbx_seq_one_letter_code
_entity_poly.pdbx_strand_id
1 'polypeptide(L)' 'MTSLPSHTDRSLGLVIDLDTCVGCHACVTACKGWNTENYGAPLADADAYGPNPVGSFLNRIHSY' A
#
# COMPACT_ATOMS: atom_id res chain seq x y z
N MET A 1 -2.94 -12.66 -5.75
CA MET A 1 -2.62 -12.36 -4.35
C MET A 1 -1.34 -13.09 -3.99
N THR A 2 -0.38 -12.41 -3.37
CA THR A 2 0.86 -13.03 -2.87
C THR A 2 0.50 -14.09 -1.84
N SER A 3 0.91 -15.35 -2.05
CA SER A 3 0.69 -16.41 -1.09
C SER A 3 1.65 -16.25 0.08
N LEU A 4 1.12 -15.98 1.27
CA LEU A 4 1.92 -15.95 2.49
C LEU A 4 2.38 -17.38 2.84
N PRO A 5 3.61 -17.56 3.34
CA PRO A 5 4.08 -18.86 3.81
C PRO A 5 3.29 -19.30 5.06
N SER A 6 3.06 -20.60 5.22
CA SER A 6 2.36 -21.16 6.38
C SER A 6 3.19 -21.14 7.67
N HIS A 7 4.52 -21.05 7.56
CA HIS A 7 5.45 -20.96 8.68
C HIS A 7 6.63 -20.05 8.31
N THR A 8 7.17 -19.34 9.31
CA THR A 8 8.39 -18.53 9.17
C THR A 8 9.29 -18.79 10.37
N ASP A 9 10.61 -18.89 10.18
CA ASP A 9 11.57 -19.10 11.28
C ASP A 9 11.72 -17.85 12.16
N ARG A 10 11.30 -16.69 11.64
CA ARG A 10 11.36 -15.38 12.29
C ARG A 10 10.11 -14.58 11.96
N SER A 11 9.52 -13.96 12.97
CA SER A 11 8.46 -12.97 12.79
C SER A 11 9.06 -11.58 12.54
N LEU A 12 8.53 -10.87 11.54
CA LEU A 12 8.86 -9.48 11.27
C LEU A 12 7.81 -8.57 11.90
N GLY A 13 8.26 -7.47 12.51
CA GLY A 13 7.39 -6.43 13.06
C GLY A 13 7.71 -5.07 12.44
N LEU A 14 6.67 -4.30 12.15
CA LEU A 14 6.78 -2.90 11.74
C LEU A 14 6.20 -2.03 12.87
N VAL A 15 7.01 -1.11 13.39
CA VAL A 15 6.58 -0.13 14.38
C VAL A 15 6.60 1.25 13.71
N ILE A 16 5.49 1.97 13.83
CA ILE A 16 5.34 3.32 13.30
C ILE A 16 5.14 4.26 14.49
N ASP A 17 6.02 5.24 14.62
CA ASP A 17 5.87 6.34 15.56
C ASP A 17 4.87 7.37 15.00
N LEU A 18 3.75 7.55 15.70
CA LEU A 18 2.69 8.47 15.31
C LEU A 18 2.97 9.91 15.74
N ASP A 19 3.87 10.15 16.69
CA ASP A 19 4.26 11.50 17.10
C ASP A 19 5.19 12.15 16.07
N THR A 20 6.01 11.33 15.38
CA THR A 20 6.87 11.78 14.27
C THR A 20 6.15 11.80 12.92
N CYS A 21 5.06 11.04 12.76
CA CYS A 21 4.36 10.91 11.48
C CYS A 21 3.64 12.21 11.09
N VAL A 22 4.16 12.92 10.09
CA VAL A 22 3.57 14.18 9.58
C VAL A 22 2.53 13.98 8.47
N GLY A 23 2.24 12.74 8.08
CA GLY A 23 1.27 12.46 7.01
C GLY A 23 1.72 12.85 5.61
N CYS A 24 3.03 12.94 5.32
CA CYS A 24 3.55 13.34 4.00
C CYS A 24 3.33 12.33 2.87
N HIS A 25 2.74 11.16 3.16
CA HIS A 25 2.47 10.08 2.20
C HIS A 25 3.67 9.43 1.50
N ALA A 26 4.91 9.83 1.78
CA ALA A 26 6.11 9.29 1.13
C ALA A 26 6.24 7.76 1.23
N CYS A 27 5.92 7.17 2.39
CA CYS A 27 5.96 5.72 2.57
C CYS A 27 4.97 4.98 1.66
N VAL A 28 3.79 5.56 1.41
CA VAL A 28 2.78 4.97 0.54
C VAL A 28 3.15 5.13 -0.92
N THR A 29 3.69 6.29 -1.31
CA THR A 29 4.22 6.52 -2.67
C THR A 29 5.32 5.53 -3.02
N ALA A 30 6.27 5.28 -2.10
CA ALA A 30 7.33 4.30 -2.29
C ALA A 30 6.77 2.87 -2.45
N CYS A 31 5.82 2.48 -1.59
CA CYS A 31 5.17 1.17 -1.67
C CYS A 31 4.43 0.99 -3.02
N LYS A 32 3.69 2.01 -3.46
CA LYS A 32 3.00 2.01 -4.75
C LYS A 32 3.99 1.85 -5.90
N GLY A 33 5.05 2.66 -5.94
CA GLY A 33 6.10 2.59 -6.97
C GLY A 33 6.68 1.18 -7.07
N TRP A 34 7.19 0.66 -5.95
CA TRP A 34 7.78 -0.69 -5.90
C TRP A 34 6.84 -1.79 -6.41
N ASN A 35 5.55 -1.74 -6.04
CA ASN A 35 4.60 -2.80 -6.37
C ASN A 35 3.91 -2.63 -7.74
N THR A 36 4.04 -1.48 -8.41
CA THR A 36 3.31 -1.21 -9.67
C THR A 36 4.18 -0.82 -10.85
N GLU A 37 5.40 -0.33 -10.64
CA GLU A 37 6.27 0.20 -11.70
C GLU A 37 6.73 -0.87 -12.70
N ASN A 38 6.86 -2.14 -12.29
CA ASN A 38 7.55 -3.16 -13.09
C ASN A 38 6.63 -4.17 -13.81
N TYR A 39 5.35 -4.29 -13.43
CA TYR A 39 4.50 -5.39 -13.91
C TYR A 39 3.19 -4.98 -14.59
N GLY A 40 2.90 -3.68 -14.69
CA GLY A 40 1.61 -3.21 -15.22
C GLY A 40 0.40 -3.78 -14.46
N ALA A 41 0.62 -4.34 -13.27
CA ALA A 41 -0.39 -4.91 -12.42
C ALA A 41 -0.95 -3.78 -11.56
N PRO A 42 -2.15 -3.27 -11.86
CA PRO A 42 -2.76 -2.26 -11.01
C PRO A 42 -2.99 -2.88 -9.63
N LEU A 43 -2.65 -2.13 -8.58
CA LEU A 43 -3.16 -2.44 -7.25
C LEU A 43 -4.69 -2.49 -7.32
N ALA A 44 -5.29 -3.41 -6.56
CA ALA A 44 -6.73 -3.65 -6.61
C ALA A 44 -7.51 -2.33 -6.44
N ASP A 45 -8.39 -2.01 -7.39
CA ASP A 45 -9.34 -0.90 -7.28
C ASP A 45 -10.58 -1.25 -8.12
N ALA A 46 -11.61 -1.75 -7.47
CA ALA A 46 -12.79 -2.31 -8.13
C ALA A 46 -13.85 -1.23 -8.45
N ASP A 47 -13.77 -0.05 -7.84
CA ASP A 47 -14.68 1.08 -8.07
C ASP A 47 -14.07 2.41 -7.57
N ALA A 48 -13.00 2.87 -8.22
CA ALA A 48 -12.19 3.99 -7.73
C ALA A 48 -12.95 5.34 -7.64
N TYR A 49 -14.03 5.49 -8.42
CA TYR A 49 -14.77 6.75 -8.59
C TYR A 49 -16.23 6.67 -8.09
N GLY A 50 -16.68 5.52 -7.58
CA GLY A 50 -18.01 5.34 -7.01
C GLY A 50 -18.14 5.86 -5.57
N PRO A 51 -19.37 5.89 -5.02
CA PRO A 51 -19.64 6.38 -3.68
C PRO A 51 -19.08 5.49 -2.55
N ASN A 52 -18.70 4.24 -2.86
CA ASN A 52 -18.17 3.26 -1.91
C ASN A 52 -16.91 2.58 -2.50
N PRO A 53 -15.77 3.28 -2.57
CA PRO A 53 -14.60 2.76 -3.25
C PRO A 53 -14.00 1.54 -2.53
N VAL A 54 -13.80 0.45 -3.27
CA VAL A 54 -13.23 -0.81 -2.76
C VAL A 54 -11.90 -1.07 -3.45
N GLY A 55 -10.80 -1.08 -2.69
CA GLY A 55 -9.46 -1.29 -3.23
C GLY A 55 -8.33 -0.76 -2.35
N SER A 56 -7.11 -0.90 -2.82
CA SER A 56 -5.89 -0.37 -2.23
C SER A 56 -5.95 1.16 -2.14
N PHE A 57 -6.01 1.69 -0.91
CA PHE A 57 -6.13 3.13 -0.68
C PHE A 57 -4.97 3.96 -1.30
N LEU A 58 -3.81 3.34 -1.52
CA LEU A 58 -2.63 3.96 -2.15
C LEU A 58 -2.94 4.53 -3.55
N ASN A 59 -3.95 3.98 -4.23
CA ASN A 59 -4.39 4.48 -5.55
C ASN A 59 -5.02 5.87 -5.46
N ARG A 60 -5.52 6.26 -4.29
CA ARG A 60 -6.23 7.52 -4.02
C ARG A 60 -5.34 8.60 -3.39
N ILE A 61 -4.06 8.32 -3.18
CA ILE A 61 -3.07 9.33 -2.82
C ILE A 61 -2.58 9.97 -4.12
N HIS A 62 -3.03 11.19 -4.37
CA HIS A 62 -2.71 11.99 -5.55
C HIS A 62 -1.80 13.19 -5.22
N SER A 63 -1.49 13.41 -3.94
CA SER A 63 -0.69 14.51 -3.43
C SER A 63 0.81 14.22 -3.52
N TYR A 64 1.58 15.28 -3.81
CA TYR A 64 3.01 15.42 -3.54
C TYR A 64 3.20 16.53 -2.50
#